data_AF-A0A0F8YS96-F1
#
_entry.id   AF-A0A0F8YS96-F1
#
_cell.length_a   1.000
_cell.length_b   1.000
_cell.length_c   1.000
_cell.angle_alpha   90.00
_cell.angle_beta   90.00
_cell.angle_gamma   90.00
#
_symmetry.space_group_name_H-M   'P 1'
#
loop_
_entity.id
_entity.type
_entity.pdbx_description
1 polymer ?
#
loop_
_entity_poly.entity_id
_entity_poly.type
_entity_poly.pdbx_seq_one_letter_code
_entity_poly.pdbx_strand_id
1 'polypeptide(L)'
;MTNVTAKDTINAAADEVWKTLSSFRDVEKYIPLVKSSTVEGSGVGAKRTCVIPSESGQEGKIEEELKSFDDDAKTLSYSITSSPL
;
A
#
# COMPACT_ATOMS: atom_id res chain seq x y z
N MET A 1 -16.30 -9.72 -12.62
CA MET A 1 -15.15 -9.46 -11.72
C MET A 1 -13.93 -9.35 -12.62
N THR A 2 -13.29 -8.19 -12.64
CA THR A 2 -12.16 -7.92 -13.55
C THR A 2 -10.87 -8.04 -12.75
N ASN A 3 -9.95 -8.87 -13.23
CA ASN A 3 -8.63 -9.02 -12.64
C ASN A 3 -7.61 -8.29 -13.50
N VAL A 4 -6.75 -7.50 -12.86
CA VAL A 4 -5.64 -6.80 -13.51
C VAL A 4 -4.35 -7.27 -12.86
N THR A 5 -3.33 -7.54 -13.67
CA THR A 5 -1.99 -7.92 -13.21
C THR A 5 -0.96 -7.01 -13.84
N ALA A 6 -0.10 -6.44 -13.00
CA ALA A 6 1.05 -5.65 -13.42
C ALA A 6 2.34 -6.35 -12.96
N LYS A 7 3.39 -6.28 -13.79
CA LYS A 7 4.70 -6.82 -13.48
C LYS A 7 5.76 -5.85 -13.99
N ASP A 8 6.77 -5.61 -13.17
CA ASP A 8 7.94 -4.83 -13.53
C ASP A 8 9.22 -5.48 -12.96
N THR A 9 10.39 -5.04 -13.44
CA THR A 9 11.70 -5.54 -12.99
C THR A 9 12.50 -4.44 -12.33
N ILE A 10 12.89 -4.68 -11.07
CA ILE A 10 13.72 -3.77 -10.29
C ILE A 10 15.12 -4.39 -10.16
N ASN A 11 16.16 -3.64 -10.50
CA ASN A 11 17.55 -4.09 -10.37
C ASN A 11 18.05 -3.93 -8.92
N ALA A 12 17.47 -4.71 -8.01
CA ALA A 12 17.83 -4.78 -6.59
C ALA A 12 17.58 -6.20 -6.05
N ALA A 13 18.16 -6.52 -4.89
CA ALA A 13 17.90 -7.81 -4.25
C ALA A 13 16.44 -7.88 -3.78
N ALA A 14 15.81 -9.05 -3.90
CA ALA A 14 14.42 -9.25 -3.50
C ALA A 14 14.20 -8.90 -2.01
N ASP A 15 15.16 -9.22 -1.14
CA ASP A 15 15.10 -8.88 0.28
C ASP A 15 15.15 -7.36 0.54
N GLU A 16 15.86 -6.61 -0.32
CA GLU A 16 15.95 -5.15 -0.20
C GLU A 16 14.63 -4.50 -0.58
N VAL A 17 14.05 -4.92 -1.71
CA VAL A 17 12.71 -4.47 -2.13
C VAL A 17 11.66 -4.86 -1.10
N TRP A 18 11.74 -6.11 -0.60
CA TRP A 18 10.78 -6.61 0.38
C TRP A 18 10.80 -5.84 1.69
N LYS A 19 11.98 -5.44 2.20
CA LYS A 19 12.08 -4.60 3.42
C LYS A 19 11.28 -3.29 3.30
N THR A 20 11.18 -2.72 2.10
CA THR A 20 10.36 -1.52 1.86
C THR A 20 8.87 -1.88 1.86
N LEU A 21 8.48 -2.90 1.08
CA LEU A 21 7.07 -3.26 0.89
C LEU A 21 6.43 -3.87 2.15
N SER A 22 7.17 -4.74 2.85
CA SER A 22 6.70 -5.50 4.01
C SER A 22 6.35 -4.62 5.21
N SER A 23 6.92 -3.42 5.28
CA SER A 23 6.61 -2.45 6.34
C SER A 23 5.13 -2.03 6.34
N PHE A 24 4.45 -2.17 5.20
CA PHE A 24 3.10 -1.67 4.92
C PHE A 24 2.95 -0.16 5.16
N ARG A 25 4.06 0.56 5.40
CA ARG A 25 4.17 1.97 5.75
C ARG A 25 4.83 2.75 4.61
N ASP A 26 4.81 4.07 4.74
CA ASP A 26 5.53 5.01 3.88
C ASP A 26 5.28 4.81 2.37
N VAL A 27 4.05 4.47 1.99
CA VAL A 27 3.73 4.11 0.59
C VAL A 27 3.88 5.28 -0.37
N GLU A 28 3.82 6.51 0.13
CA GLU A 28 4.15 7.72 -0.61
C GLU A 28 5.58 7.70 -1.20
N LYS A 29 6.48 6.85 -0.69
CA LYS A 29 7.85 6.72 -1.23
C LYS A 29 7.91 5.97 -2.56
N TYR A 30 6.90 5.16 -2.88
CA TYR A 30 6.92 4.29 -4.07
C TYR A 30 5.59 4.26 -4.84
N ILE A 31 4.52 4.87 -4.32
CA ILE A 31 3.26 5.09 -5.03
C ILE A 31 3.11 6.59 -5.28
N PRO A 32 3.39 7.08 -6.51
CA PRO A 32 3.42 8.51 -6.81
C PRO A 32 2.11 9.27 -6.54
N LEU A 33 0.98 8.55 -6.50
CA LEU A 33 -0.34 9.12 -6.26
C LEU A 33 -0.58 9.47 -4.78
N VAL A 34 0.14 8.84 -3.85
CA VAL A 34 -0.08 9.03 -2.41
C VAL A 34 0.79 10.18 -1.90
N LYS A 35 0.16 11.19 -1.31
CA LYS A 35 0.85 12.33 -0.69
C LYS A 35 1.46 11.97 0.66
N SER A 36 0.72 11.22 1.47
CA SER A 36 1.16 10.73 2.77
C SER A 36 0.34 9.51 3.19
N SER A 37 0.89 8.71 4.09
CA SER A 37 0.18 7.57 4.67
C SER A 37 0.39 7.46 6.18
N THR A 38 -0.62 6.93 6.88
CA THR A 38 -0.54 6.57 8.30
C THR A 38 -0.99 5.13 8.49
N VAL A 39 -0.33 4.40 9.39
CA VAL A 39 -0.67 3.01 9.70
C VAL A 39 -0.97 2.86 11.19
N GLU A 40 -2.15 2.33 11.48
CA GLU A 40 -2.64 1.99 12.81
C GLU A 40 -2.63 0.48 13.00
N GLY A 41 -2.06 0.03 14.12
CA GLY A 41 -1.88 -1.40 14.42
C GLY A 41 -0.63 -2.01 13.77
N SER A 42 -0.56 -3.34 13.83
CA SER A 42 0.57 -4.16 13.37
C SER A 42 0.10 -5.54 12.92
N GLY A 43 0.75 -6.11 11.91
CA GLY A 43 0.39 -7.42 11.37
C GLY A 43 -0.95 -7.41 10.62
N VAL A 44 -1.46 -8.61 10.32
CA VAL A 44 -2.77 -8.77 9.65
C VAL A 44 -3.87 -8.06 10.47
N GLY A 45 -4.70 -7.27 9.79
CA GLY A 45 -5.69 -6.38 10.39
C GLY A 45 -5.21 -4.95 10.66
N ALA A 46 -3.92 -4.65 10.46
CA ALA A 46 -3.42 -3.27 10.47
C ALA A 46 -4.13 -2.44 9.40
N LYS A 47 -4.45 -1.20 9.74
CA LYS A 47 -5.16 -0.26 8.86
C LYS A 47 -4.22 0.81 8.36
N ARG A 48 -4.27 1.09 7.06
CA ARG A 48 -3.54 2.17 6.42
C ARG A 48 -4.52 3.20 5.86
N THR A 49 -4.24 4.47 6.13
CA THR A 49 -4.95 5.59 5.53
C THR A 49 -4.00 6.33 4.59
N CYS A 50 -4.34 6.37 3.30
CA CYS A 50 -3.57 7.05 2.26
C CYS A 50 -4.26 8.36 1.88
N VAL A 51 -3.53 9.47 1.92
CA VAL A 51 -4.01 10.79 1.51
C VAL A 51 -3.66 11.00 0.03
N ILE A 52 -4.66 11.28 -0.78
CA ILE A 52 -4.53 11.52 -2.23
C ILE A 52 -4.78 13.01 -2.50
N PRO A 53 -3.86 13.72 -3.16
CA PRO A 53 -4.08 15.11 -3.54
C PRO A 53 -5.15 15.19 -4.64
N SER A 54 -6.00 16.22 -4.59
CA SER A 54 -6.98 16.53 -5.63
C SER A 54 -6.70 17.90 -6.22
N GLU A 55 -6.99 18.06 -7.52
CA GLU A 55 -6.95 19.34 -8.21
C GLU A 55 -7.95 20.36 -7.62
N SER A 56 -9.04 19.90 -7.00
CA SER A 56 -10.04 20.75 -6.34
C SER A 56 -9.58 21.30 -4.98
N GLY A 57 -8.41 20.89 -4.49
CA GLY A 57 -7.89 21.28 -3.18
C GLY A 57 -8.47 20.50 -1.99
N GLN A 58 -9.43 19.60 -2.20
CA GLN A 58 -9.91 18.68 -1.17
C GLN A 58 -9.17 17.34 -1.25
N GLU A 59 -8.47 16.98 -0.17
CA GLU A 59 -7.74 15.71 -0.13
C GLU A 59 -8.71 14.52 -0.07
N GLY A 60 -8.48 13.53 -0.94
CA GLY A 60 -9.14 12.23 -0.88
C GLY A 60 -8.45 11.33 0.16
N LYS A 61 -9.21 10.42 0.78
CA LYS A 61 -8.68 9.44 1.73
C LYS A 61 -9.06 8.03 1.33
N ILE A 62 -8.08 7.18 1.09
CA ILE A 62 -8.29 5.75 0.86
C ILE A 62 -7.94 5.02 2.15
N GLU A 63 -8.85 4.21 2.66
CA GLU A 63 -8.61 3.34 3.81
C GLU A 63 -8.40 1.90 3.32
N GLU A 64 -7.38 1.26 3.87
CA GLU A 64 -6.95 -0.08 3.50
C GLU A 64 -6.72 -0.92 4.76
N GLU A 65 -6.95 -2.23 4.65
CA GLU A 65 -6.67 -3.20 5.70
C GLU A 65 -5.75 -4.29 5.18
N LEU A 66 -4.68 -4.60 5.93
CA LEU A 66 -3.79 -5.71 5.62
C LEU A 66 -4.51 -7.04 5.85
N LYS A 67 -4.68 -7.86 4.80
CA LYS A 67 -5.44 -9.11 4.86
C LYS A 67 -4.55 -10.35 5.00
N SER A 68 -3.35 -10.33 4.44
CA SER A 68 -2.37 -11.40 4.59
C SER A 68 -0.94 -10.86 4.56
N PHE A 69 -0.04 -11.59 5.20
CA PHE A 69 1.38 -11.30 5.24
C PHE A 69 2.17 -12.61 5.36
N ASP A 70 3.11 -12.82 4.46
CA ASP A 70 4.03 -13.96 4.43
C ASP A 70 5.43 -13.46 4.07
N ASP A 71 6.34 -13.50 5.03
CA ASP A 71 7.70 -12.97 4.91
C ASP A 71 8.61 -13.90 4.07
N ASP A 72 8.43 -15.21 4.22
CA ASP A 72 9.21 -16.22 3.51
C ASP A 72 8.88 -16.18 2.01
N ALA A 73 7.59 -16.13 1.68
CA ALA A 73 7.11 -16.01 0.31
C ALA A 73 7.24 -14.59 -0.27
N LYS A 74 7.53 -13.58 0.56
CA LYS A 74 7.57 -12.15 0.18
C LYS A 74 6.25 -11.68 -0.45
N THR A 75 5.14 -12.04 0.20
CA THR A 75 3.81 -11.68 -0.26
C THR A 75 3.00 -11.01 0.82
N LEU A 76 2.24 -10.00 0.43
CA LEU A 76 1.22 -9.37 1.26
C LEU A 76 -0.01 -9.08 0.40
N SER A 77 -1.17 -9.01 1.04
CA SER A 77 -2.39 -8.55 0.40
C SER A 77 -3.12 -7.56 1.29
N TYR A 78 -3.79 -6.60 0.67
CA TYR A 78 -4.62 -5.64 1.35
C TYR A 78 -5.92 -5.43 0.57
N SER A 79 -6.94 -4.91 1.25
CA SER A 79 -8.20 -4.52 0.62
C SER A 79 -8.50 -3.07 0.94
N ILE A 80 -9.01 -2.33 -0.04
CA ILE A 80 -9.59 -1.00 0.19
C ILE A 80 -10.93 -1.19 0.92
N THR A 81 -11.05 -0.61 2.11
CA THR A 81 -12.26 -0.66 2.95
C THR A 81 -13.11 0.60 2.80
N SER A 82 -12.52 1.72 2.39
CA SER A 82 -13.21 2.98 2.12
C SER A 82 -12.45 3.78 1.06
N SER A 83 -13.17 4.39 0.12
CA SER A 83 -12.62 5.21 -0.96
C SER A 83 -13.62 6.31 -1.34
N PRO A 84 -13.15 7.54 -1.64
CA PRO A 84 -13.99 8.60 -2.19
C PRO A 84 -14.24 8.43 -3.70
N LEU A 85 -13.48 7.55 -4.36
CA LEU A 85 -13.67 7.09 -5.75
C LEU A 85 -14.61 5.89 -5.78
#